data_AF-A0A3R8N9N2-F1
#
_entry.id   AF-A0A3R8N9N2-F1
#
_cell.length_a   1.000
_cell.length_b   1.000
_cell.length_c   1.000
_cell.angle_alpha   90.00
_cell.angle_beta   90.00
_cell.angle_gamma   90.00
#
_symmetry.space_group_name_H-M   'P 1'
#
loop_
_entity.id
_entity.type
_entity.pdbx_description
1 polymer ?
#
loop_
_entity_poly.entity_id
_entity_poly.type
_entity_poly.pdbx_seq_one_letter_code
_entity_poly.pdbx_strand_id
1 'polypeptide(L)' 'MPLRSALMVALKQHIAQSGLTQAQAAALFGVTQPRISDLVRGKINIFSLDTLVNMASVAGLRIDMQIQPFPEA' A
#
# COMPACT_ATOMS: atom_id res chain seq x y z
N MET A 1 -3.72 -13.24 8.67
CA MET A 1 -4.26 -12.38 7.58
C MET A 1 -3.14 -11.56 6.97
N PRO A 2 -3.16 -11.35 5.65
CA PRO A 2 -2.00 -10.97 4.85
C PRO A 2 -1.87 -9.45 4.92
N LEU A 3 -1.12 -8.96 5.90
CA LEU A 3 -0.90 -7.53 6.17
C LEU A 3 -0.54 -6.74 4.90
N ARG A 4 0.31 -7.34 4.04
CA ARG A 4 0.65 -6.80 2.72
C ARG A 4 -0.55 -6.63 1.80
N SER A 5 -1.47 -7.60 1.78
CA SER A 5 -2.66 -7.52 0.93
C SER A 5 -3.62 -6.43 1.38
N ALA A 6 -3.80 -6.27 2.70
CA ALA A 6 -4.65 -5.23 3.26
C ALA A 6 -4.11 -3.84 2.91
N LEU A 7 -2.81 -3.61 3.10
CA LEU A 7 -2.15 -2.36 2.70
C LEU A 7 -2.26 -2.11 1.19
N MET A 8 -2.04 -3.14 0.36
CA MET A 8 -2.16 -3.00 -1.09
C MET A 8 -3.59 -2.63 -1.51
N VAL A 9 -4.62 -3.23 -0.90
CA VAL A 9 -6.02 -2.89 -1.18
C VAL A 9 -6.32 -1.44 -0.79
N ALA A 10 -5.91 -1.02 0.43
CA ALA A 10 -6.12 0.34 0.90
C ALA A 10 -5.44 1.38 -0.02
N LEU A 11 -4.19 1.12 -0.41
CA LEU A 11 -3.46 1.99 -1.35
C LEU A 11 -4.12 2.06 -2.73
N LYS A 12 -4.59 0.93 -3.26
CA LYS A 12 -5.34 0.90 -4.53
C LYS A 12 -6.60 1.75 -4.47
N GLN A 13 -7.36 1.64 -3.38
CA GLN A 13 -8.57 2.42 -3.17
C GLN A 13 -8.25 3.92 -3.05
N HIS A 14 -7.23 4.28 -2.28
CA HIS A 14 -6.77 5.66 -2.16
C HIS A 14 -6.37 6.26 -3.52
N ILE A 15 -5.60 5.53 -4.33
CA ILE A 15 -5.21 5.98 -5.68
C ILE A 15 -6.43 6.12 -6.60
N ALA A 16 -7.40 5.21 -6.52
CA ALA A 16 -8.63 5.31 -7.31
C ALA A 16 -9.49 6.52 -6.91
N GLN A 17 -9.52 6.88 -5.62
CA GLN A 17 -10.32 7.98 -5.08
C GLN A 17 -9.65 9.35 -5.24
N SER A 18 -8.33 9.40 -5.40
CA SER A 18 -7.58 10.66 -5.53
C SER A 18 -7.77 11.38 -6.88
N GLY A 19 -8.34 10.69 -7.89
CA GLY A 19 -8.47 11.22 -9.25
C GLY A 19 -7.14 11.42 -9.98
N LEU A 20 -6.03 10.96 -9.42
CA LEU A 20 -4.70 11.10 -10.00
C LEU A 20 -4.46 10.08 -11.11
N THR A 21 -3.76 10.51 -12.16
CA THR A 21 -3.15 9.58 -13.11
C THR A 21 -2.04 8.76 -12.43
N GLN A 22 -1.66 7.62 -13.01
CA GLN A 22 -0.55 6.81 -12.47
C GLN A 22 0.77 7.59 -12.40
N ALA A 23 1.01 8.53 -13.32
CA ALA A 23 2.21 9.37 -13.33
C ALA A 23 2.19 10.42 -12.20
N GLN A 24 1.04 11.05 -11.95
CA GLN A 24 0.90 11.97 -10.82
C GLN A 24 1.00 11.25 -9.47
N ALA A 25 0.37 10.07 -9.36
CA ALA A 25 0.55 9.22 -8.19
C ALA A 25 2.03 8.84 -8.00
N ALA A 26 2.73 8.49 -9.06
CA ALA A 26 4.16 8.15 -8.98
C ALA A 26 4.99 9.31 -8.41
N ALA A 27 4.74 10.53 -8.87
CA ALA A 27 5.36 11.73 -8.33
C ALA A 27 5.01 11.96 -6.84
N LEU A 28 3.74 11.82 -6.46
CA LEU A 28 3.29 11.94 -5.07
C LEU A 28 3.98 10.92 -4.15
N PHE A 29 4.04 9.65 -4.59
CA PHE A 29 4.65 8.57 -3.83
C PHE A 29 6.18 8.54 -3.92
N GLY A 30 6.82 9.41 -4.72
CA GLY A 30 8.27 9.40 -4.94
C GLY A 30 8.79 8.12 -5.60
N VAL A 31 7.99 7.46 -6.44
CA VAL A 31 8.32 6.21 -7.13
C VAL A 31 8.18 6.35 -8.64
N THR A 32 8.53 5.31 -9.38
CA THR A 32 8.34 5.29 -10.84
C THR A 32 6.88 4.97 -11.21
N GLN A 33 6.42 5.44 -12.36
CA GLN A 33 5.08 5.10 -12.88
C GLN A 33 4.85 3.58 -13.01
N PRO A 34 5.79 2.76 -13.52
CA PRO A 34 5.63 1.31 -13.54
C PRO A 34 5.36 0.71 -12.15
N ARG A 35 5.98 1.26 -11.09
CA ARG A 35 5.75 0.82 -9.71
C ARG A 35 4.30 1.04 -9.28
N ILE A 36 3.72 2.20 -9.61
CA ILE A 36 2.28 2.45 -9.39
C ILE A 36 1.42 1.50 -10.22
N SER A 37 1.79 1.24 -11.46
CA SER A 37 1.07 0.31 -12.34
C SER A 37 1.04 -1.10 -11.75
N ASP A 38 2.16 -1.58 -11.23
CA ASP A 38 2.28 -2.88 -10.59
C ASP A 38 1.45 -2.98 -9.29
N LEU A 39 1.44 -1.89 -8.50
CA LEU A 39 0.60 -1.79 -7.30
C LEU A 39 -0.89 -1.88 -7.66
N VAL A 40 -1.35 -1.08 -8.64
CA VAL A 40 -2.75 -1.07 -9.09
C VAL A 40 -3.18 -2.43 -9.65
N ARG A 41 -2.30 -3.09 -10.41
CA ARG A 41 -2.52 -4.45 -10.94
C ARG A 41 -2.44 -5.55 -9.87
N GLY A 42 -2.08 -5.21 -8.63
CA GLY A 42 -2.08 -6.15 -7.51
C GLY A 42 -0.89 -7.10 -7.50
N LYS A 43 0.27 -6.72 -8.06
CA LYS A 43 1.48 -7.55 -8.06
C LYS A 43 2.14 -7.63 -6.68
N ILE A 44 1.44 -8.17 -5.68
CA ILE A 44 1.84 -8.19 -4.27
C ILE A 44 3.22 -8.80 -4.01
N ASN A 45 3.64 -9.75 -4.82
CA ASN A 45 4.90 -10.48 -4.63
C ASN A 45 6.15 -9.60 -4.78
N ILE A 46 6.07 -8.46 -5.50
CA ILE A 46 7.20 -7.54 -5.68
C ILE A 46 7.21 -6.37 -4.67
N PHE A 47 6.30 -6.38 -3.71
CA PHE A 47 6.22 -5.38 -2.64
C PHE A 47 6.53 -6.02 -1.29
N SER A 48 7.53 -5.45 -0.60
CA SER A 48 7.76 -5.74 0.80
C SER A 48 6.68 -5.10 1.68
N LEU A 49 6.55 -5.57 2.92
CA LEU A 49 5.67 -4.93 3.89
C LEU A 49 6.08 -3.47 4.12
N ASP A 50 7.37 -3.22 4.35
CA ASP A 50 7.90 -1.89 4.61
C ASP A 50 7.62 -0.91 3.47
N THR A 51 7.71 -1.38 2.21
CA THR A 51 7.35 -0.56 1.05
C THR A 51 5.89 -0.10 1.15
N LEU A 52 4.98 -1.03 1.44
CA LEU A 52 3.55 -0.74 1.49
C LEU A 52 3.19 0.15 2.68
N VAL A 53 3.86 -0.03 3.83
CA VAL A 53 3.73 0.86 4.99
C VAL A 53 4.20 2.27 4.65
N ASN A 54 5.38 2.42 4.04
CA ASN A 54 5.90 3.73 3.64
C ASN A 54 4.98 4.44 2.64
N MET A 55 4.48 3.71 1.64
CA MET A 55 3.52 4.28 0.69
C MET A 55 2.23 4.71 1.41
N ALA A 56 1.69 3.90 2.33
CA ALA A 56 0.49 4.27 3.07
C ALA A 56 0.69 5.54 3.91
N SER A 57 1.86 5.70 4.54
CA SER A 57 2.23 6.94 5.24
C SER A 57 2.27 8.15 4.31
N VAL A 58 2.85 8.02 3.11
CA VAL A 58 2.88 9.11 2.10
C VAL A 58 1.47 9.46 1.60
N ALA A 59 0.57 8.47 1.50
CA ALA A 59 -0.85 8.68 1.19
C ALA A 59 -1.65 9.33 2.33
N GLY A 60 -1.03 9.62 3.48
CA GLY A 60 -1.73 10.13 4.65
C GLY A 60 -2.69 9.11 5.29
N LEU A 61 -2.50 7.82 5.03
CA LEU A 61 -3.29 6.76 5.64
C LEU A 61 -2.72 6.43 7.02
N ARG A 62 -3.60 6.37 8.03
CA ARG A 62 -3.24 5.89 9.37
C ARG A 62 -3.27 4.36 9.38
N ILE A 63 -2.19 3.75 9.89
CA ILE A 63 -2.10 2.31 10.11
C ILE A 63 -2.16 2.07 11.62
N ASP A 64 -3.15 1.30 12.07
CA ASP A 64 -3.19 0.78 13.44
C ASP A 64 -2.83 -0.72 13.39
N MET A 65 -1.77 -1.11 14.10
CA MET A 65 -1.30 -2.51 14.18
C MET A 65 -1.45 -3.02 15.60
N GLN A 66 -2.03 -4.22 15.75
CA GLN A 66 -2.15 -4.91 17.03
C GLN A 66 -1.36 -6.22 16.99
N ILE A 67 -0.53 -6.41 18.01
CA ILE A 67 0.18 -7.67 18.26
C ILE A 67 -0.52 -8.32 19.45
N GLN A 68 -1.03 -9.53 19.25
CA GLN A 68 -1.70 -10.29 20.31
C GLN A 68 -0.88 -11.56 20.60
N PRO A 69 -0.80 -11.98 21.87
CA PRO A 69 -0.23 -13.28 22.20
C PRO A 69 -1.07 -14.38 21.54
N PHE A 70 -0.42 -15.50 21.21
CA PHE A 70 -1.17 -16.69 20.86
C PHE A 70 -2.02 -17.11 22.07
N PRO A 71 -3.26 -17.59 21.86
CA PRO A 71 -4.04 -18.13 22.97
C PRO A 71 -3.24 -19.24 23.64
N GLU A 72 -2.97 -19.11 24.94
CA GLU A 72 -2.45 -20.21 25.75
C GLU A 72 -3.45 -21.38 25.65
N ALA A 73 -2.91 -22.59 25.46
CA ALA A 73 -3.70 -23.82 25.28
C ALA A 73 -4.40 -24.25 26.57
#